data_AF-A0A7K8HUJ3-F1
#
_entry.id   AF-A0A7K8HUJ3-F1
#
_cell.length_a   1.000
_cell.length_b   1.000
_cell.length_c   1.000
_cell.angle_alpha   90.00
_cell.angle_beta   90.00
_cell.angle_gamma   90.00
#
_symmetry.space_group_name_H-M   'P 1'
#
loop_
_entity.id
_entity.type
_entity.pdbx_description
1 polymer ?
#
loop_
_entity_poly.entity_id
_entity_poly.type
_entity_poly.pdbx_seq_one_letter_code
_entity_poly.pdbx_strand_id
1 'polypeptide(L)'
;MLRFALTLLAVITSSTCKKHGCLEGDTQKTKPSPEPNIQECTLYSKSSCCYADFTEQLAHSPVIKVGNSYWNRCGQLTKSCEDFTKKIECFYRCSPHAARWIHPNDTAAIQAVPLCQSFCDDWYEACKDDSICVRNWLTDWERDESGENHCKDKCIPYSEMYANGTDMCQSMWGESFKVSESSCLCLQMNKKDSIAIKYLLSKSSEESSSSSSSSSSEERACQNKVLKFEKQKQEEGEQTR
;
A
#
# COMPACT_ATOMS: atom_id res chain seq x y z
N MET A 1 64.37 -22.60 11.19
CA MET A 1 63.11 -23.26 11.59
C MET A 1 62.10 -22.17 11.95
N LEU A 2 61.42 -21.55 10.97
CA LEU A 2 60.40 -20.52 11.22
C LEU A 2 59.04 -21.12 10.82
N ARG A 3 58.18 -21.38 11.80
CA ARG A 3 56.84 -21.95 11.60
C ARG A 3 55.87 -20.81 11.30
N PHE A 4 55.34 -20.75 10.08
CA PHE A 4 54.21 -19.88 9.75
C PHE A 4 52.92 -20.52 10.29
N ALA A 5 52.30 -19.88 11.29
CA ALA A 5 50.96 -20.22 11.76
C ALA A 5 49.94 -19.51 10.86
N LEU A 6 49.20 -20.28 10.06
CA LEU A 6 48.04 -19.81 9.30
C LEU A 6 46.84 -19.71 10.24
N THR A 7 46.51 -18.49 10.68
CA THR A 7 45.26 -18.22 11.38
C THR A 7 44.13 -18.06 10.37
N LEU A 8 43.27 -19.07 10.26
CA LEU A 8 41.99 -18.96 9.57
C LEU A 8 41.07 -18.02 10.35
N LEU A 9 40.82 -16.82 9.83
CA LEU A 9 39.69 -16.00 10.27
C LEU A 9 38.40 -16.65 9.77
N ALA A 10 37.62 -17.23 10.67
CA ALA A 10 36.26 -17.63 10.39
C ALA A 10 35.40 -16.36 10.21
N VAL A 11 35.00 -16.07 8.97
CA VAL A 11 34.02 -15.03 8.66
C VAL A 11 32.65 -15.53 9.12
N ILE A 12 32.18 -15.05 10.27
CA ILE A 12 30.81 -15.29 10.72
C ILE A 12 29.91 -14.37 9.88
N THR A 13 29.33 -14.91 8.82
CA THR A 13 28.26 -14.24 8.08
C THR A 13 26.99 -14.29 8.93
N SER A 14 26.79 -13.24 9.73
CA SER A 14 25.51 -13.00 10.41
C SER A 14 24.43 -12.82 9.36
N SER A 15 23.74 -13.91 9.00
CA SER A 15 22.52 -13.85 8.19
C SER A 15 21.46 -13.18 9.06
N THR A 16 21.26 -11.87 8.91
CA THR A 16 20.13 -11.19 9.51
C THR A 16 18.88 -11.76 8.87
N CYS A 17 18.25 -12.70 9.58
CA CYS A 17 16.95 -13.21 9.22
C CYS A 17 15.97 -12.03 9.35
N LYS A 18 15.70 -11.31 8.24
CA LYS A 18 14.69 -10.23 8.18
C LYS A 18 13.33 -10.84 8.54
N LYS A 19 13.01 -10.85 9.83
CA LYS A 19 11.65 -11.09 10.32
C LYS A 19 10.85 -9.86 9.91
N HIS A 20 10.15 -9.94 8.79
CA HIS A 20 9.30 -8.86 8.30
C HIS A 20 8.14 -8.67 9.30
N GLY A 21 8.29 -7.70 10.19
CA GLY A 21 7.24 -7.21 11.08
C GLY A 21 6.30 -6.25 10.36
N CYS A 22 5.58 -5.44 11.11
CA CYS A 22 4.84 -4.31 10.56
C CYS A 22 5.74 -3.08 10.43
N LEU A 23 5.21 -2.02 9.84
CA LEU A 23 5.85 -0.69 9.86
C LEU A 23 5.96 -0.20 11.30
N GLU A 24 7.01 0.56 11.60
CA GLU A 24 7.24 1.17 12.92
C GLU A 24 6.62 2.57 12.98
N GLY A 25 5.34 2.67 12.61
CA GLY A 25 4.56 3.90 12.75
C GLY A 25 3.86 4.01 14.10
N ASP A 26 3.23 5.15 14.35
CA ASP A 26 2.64 5.51 15.66
C ASP A 26 1.58 4.54 16.20
N THR A 27 0.88 3.82 15.30
CA THR A 27 -0.33 3.05 15.64
C THR A 27 -0.27 1.59 15.21
N GLN A 28 0.83 1.19 14.57
CA GLN A 28 1.01 -0.14 14.03
C GLN A 28 1.51 -1.10 15.12
N LYS A 29 1.05 -2.35 15.05
CA LYS A 29 1.53 -3.47 15.86
C LYS A 29 2.98 -3.78 15.53
N THR A 30 3.68 -4.51 16.39
CA THR A 30 5.04 -4.98 16.04
C THR A 30 5.04 -6.09 14.98
N LYS A 31 4.00 -6.94 14.97
CA LYS A 31 3.87 -8.09 14.06
C LYS A 31 2.42 -8.27 13.63
N PRO A 32 2.17 -8.76 12.41
CA PRO A 32 0.83 -9.02 11.97
C PRO A 32 0.22 -10.19 12.75
N SER A 33 -1.04 -10.06 13.15
CA SER A 33 -1.82 -11.14 13.77
C SER A 33 -3.31 -10.98 13.43
N PRO A 34 -4.14 -12.01 13.62
CA PRO A 34 -5.58 -11.89 13.41
C PRO A 34 -6.20 -10.78 14.26
N GLU A 35 -7.16 -10.07 13.69
CA GLU A 35 -7.93 -8.99 14.32
C GLU A 35 -9.42 -9.20 14.03
N PRO A 36 -10.15 -9.92 14.90
CA PRO A 36 -11.51 -10.38 14.62
C PRO A 36 -12.57 -9.27 14.67
N ASN A 37 -12.30 -8.16 15.37
CA ASN A 37 -13.26 -7.09 15.63
C ASN A 37 -13.08 -5.86 14.72
N ILE A 38 -12.36 -6.02 13.61
CA ILE A 38 -12.17 -4.96 12.62
C ILE A 38 -13.52 -4.59 11.98
N GLN A 39 -13.84 -3.28 11.94
CA GLN A 39 -15.06 -2.74 11.33
C GLN A 39 -14.86 -2.30 9.87
N GLU A 40 -13.64 -1.89 9.51
CA GLU A 40 -13.21 -1.51 8.16
C GLU A 40 -11.77 -2.00 7.91
N CYS A 41 -11.30 -2.15 6.66
CA CYS A 41 -10.02 -2.80 6.34
C CYS A 41 -10.08 -4.33 6.51
N THR A 42 -11.29 -4.91 6.39
CA THR A 42 -11.57 -6.34 6.59
C THR A 42 -10.77 -7.28 5.68
N LEU A 43 -10.22 -6.75 4.57
CA LEU A 43 -9.25 -7.44 3.71
C LEU A 43 -8.07 -8.01 4.51
N TYR A 44 -7.68 -7.37 5.62
CA TYR A 44 -6.54 -7.73 6.45
C TYR A 44 -6.93 -8.42 7.78
N SER A 45 -8.21 -8.68 8.03
CA SER A 45 -8.71 -9.26 9.30
C SER A 45 -7.98 -10.53 9.79
N LYS A 46 -7.59 -11.43 8.88
CA LYS A 46 -6.90 -12.69 9.24
C LYS A 46 -5.43 -12.50 9.62
N SER A 47 -4.82 -11.38 9.24
CA SER A 47 -3.42 -11.06 9.50
C SER A 47 -3.24 -9.55 9.30
N SER A 48 -3.37 -8.78 10.38
CA SER A 48 -3.39 -7.32 10.36
C SER A 48 -2.26 -6.72 11.20
N CYS A 49 -1.70 -5.63 10.68
CA CYS A 49 -0.74 -4.75 11.34
C CYS A 49 -1.37 -3.59 12.11
N CYS A 50 -2.67 -3.34 11.96
CA CYS A 50 -3.41 -2.37 12.78
C CYS A 50 -4.23 -3.10 13.84
N TYR A 51 -4.58 -2.38 14.91
CA TYR A 51 -5.60 -2.82 15.88
C TYR A 51 -7.00 -2.46 15.38
N ALA A 52 -8.03 -3.13 15.93
CA ALA A 52 -9.43 -2.89 15.55
C ALA A 52 -9.91 -1.46 15.85
N ASP A 53 -9.42 -0.83 16.92
CA ASP A 53 -9.78 0.54 17.35
C ASP A 53 -9.47 1.60 16.28
N PHE A 54 -8.36 1.44 15.55
CA PHE A 54 -8.02 2.28 14.40
C PHE A 54 -9.13 2.24 13.35
N THR A 55 -9.67 1.05 13.07
CA THR A 55 -10.65 0.84 12.00
C THR A 55 -12.02 1.45 12.31
N GLU A 56 -12.31 1.75 13.58
CA GLU A 56 -13.56 2.42 13.99
C GLU A 56 -13.68 3.83 13.39
N GLN A 57 -12.55 4.52 13.20
CA GLN A 57 -12.49 5.86 12.57
C GLN A 57 -12.92 5.82 11.10
N LEU A 58 -12.82 4.65 10.47
CA LEU A 58 -13.16 4.43 9.07
C LEU A 58 -14.52 3.73 8.89
N ALA A 59 -15.17 3.28 9.97
CA ALA A 59 -16.36 2.44 9.89
C ALA A 59 -17.59 3.17 9.31
N HIS A 60 -17.67 4.48 9.52
CA HIS A 60 -18.82 5.29 9.10
C HIS A 60 -18.43 6.26 7.98
N SER A 61 -19.36 6.46 7.05
CA SER A 61 -19.25 7.45 5.97
C SER A 61 -20.26 8.58 6.24
N PRO A 62 -19.89 9.86 6.09
CA PRO A 62 -18.58 10.32 5.63
C PRO A 62 -17.47 10.22 6.67
N VAL A 63 -16.26 9.89 6.19
CA VAL A 63 -15.03 9.99 6.98
C VAL A 63 -14.60 11.46 7.02
N ILE A 64 -14.75 12.09 8.18
CA ILE A 64 -14.38 13.50 8.37
C ILE A 64 -12.91 13.64 8.75
N LYS A 65 -12.43 12.81 9.68
CA LYS A 65 -11.10 12.91 10.27
C LYS A 65 -10.56 11.52 10.61
N VAL A 66 -9.27 11.30 10.33
CA VAL A 66 -8.51 10.10 10.72
C VAL A 66 -7.24 10.57 11.43
N GLY A 67 -7.07 10.17 12.69
CA GLY A 67 -6.03 10.74 13.56
C GLY A 67 -6.18 12.27 13.64
N ASN A 68 -5.13 13.01 13.28
CA ASN A 68 -5.15 14.48 13.20
C ASN A 68 -5.45 15.03 11.81
N SER A 69 -5.81 14.18 10.84
CA SER A 69 -5.97 14.59 9.44
C SER A 69 -7.45 14.62 9.03
N TYR A 70 -7.97 15.80 8.72
CA TYR A 70 -9.29 15.97 8.11
C TYR A 70 -9.24 15.66 6.63
N TRP A 71 -10.20 14.85 6.18
CA TRP A 71 -10.38 14.46 4.78
C TRP A 71 -11.31 15.40 4.03
N ASN A 72 -12.05 16.25 4.73
CA ASN A 72 -13.07 17.13 4.17
C ASN A 72 -12.65 18.62 4.04
N ARG A 73 -11.35 18.92 3.99
CA ARG A 73 -10.85 20.31 3.96
C ARG A 73 -11.32 21.12 2.76
N CYS A 74 -11.65 20.44 1.66
CA CYS A 74 -12.22 21.05 0.45
C CYS A 74 -13.68 20.66 0.18
N GLY A 75 -14.40 20.25 1.23
CA GLY A 75 -15.74 19.67 1.12
C GLY A 75 -15.72 18.17 1.36
N GLN A 76 -16.91 17.59 1.50
CA GLN A 76 -17.06 16.16 1.72
C GLN A 76 -16.80 15.38 0.43
N LEU A 77 -15.94 14.37 0.50
CA LEU A 77 -15.66 13.51 -0.64
C LEU A 77 -16.91 12.73 -1.07
N THR A 78 -17.03 12.49 -2.38
CA THR A 78 -17.96 11.50 -2.91
C THR A 78 -17.65 10.12 -2.33
N LYS A 79 -18.69 9.27 -2.25
CA LYS A 79 -18.53 7.94 -1.65
C LYS A 79 -17.47 7.10 -2.37
N SER A 80 -17.43 7.19 -3.71
CA SER A 80 -16.45 6.49 -4.54
C SER A 80 -15.03 6.96 -4.27
N CYS A 81 -14.80 8.28 -4.18
CA CYS A 81 -13.49 8.83 -3.86
C CYS A 81 -13.04 8.43 -2.45
N GLU A 82 -13.94 8.53 -1.46
CA GLU A 82 -13.69 8.11 -0.09
C GLU A 82 -13.29 6.63 -0.02
N ASP A 83 -13.97 5.74 -0.75
CA ASP A 83 -13.67 4.30 -0.75
C ASP A 83 -12.25 3.99 -1.21
N PHE A 84 -11.72 4.72 -2.20
CA PHE A 84 -10.33 4.55 -2.62
C PHE A 84 -9.33 5.10 -1.59
N THR A 85 -9.61 6.26 -1.00
CA THR A 85 -8.77 6.81 0.07
C THR A 85 -8.72 5.86 1.28
N LYS A 86 -9.86 5.26 1.65
CA LYS A 86 -9.93 4.22 2.70
C LYS A 86 -9.10 3.00 2.34
N LYS A 87 -9.12 2.53 1.10
CA LYS A 87 -8.30 1.38 0.67
C LYS A 87 -6.82 1.63 0.89
N ILE A 88 -6.30 2.81 0.56
CA ILE A 88 -4.89 3.16 0.80
C ILE A 88 -4.58 3.31 2.28
N GLU A 89 -5.43 3.98 3.05
CA GLU A 89 -5.23 4.10 4.49
C GLU A 89 -5.21 2.71 5.16
N CYS A 90 -6.15 1.83 4.78
CA CYS A 90 -6.19 0.44 5.21
C CYS A 90 -4.92 -0.34 4.82
N PHE A 91 -4.39 -0.14 3.62
CA PHE A 91 -3.14 -0.77 3.21
C PHE A 91 -1.98 -0.33 4.10
N TYR A 92 -1.78 0.98 4.26
CA TYR A 92 -0.68 1.54 5.03
C TYR A 92 -0.73 1.10 6.50
N ARG A 93 -1.92 1.11 7.10
CA ARG A 93 -2.10 0.83 8.53
C ARG A 93 -2.15 -0.66 8.84
N CYS A 94 -2.86 -1.44 8.00
CA CYS A 94 -3.27 -2.79 8.36
C CYS A 94 -2.60 -3.90 7.54
N SER A 95 -2.04 -3.60 6.36
CA SER A 95 -1.47 -4.65 5.51
C SER A 95 -0.32 -5.38 6.21
N PRO A 96 -0.34 -6.73 6.27
CA PRO A 96 0.76 -7.52 6.83
C PRO A 96 2.00 -7.51 5.93
N HIS A 97 1.92 -6.83 4.78
CA HIS A 97 2.96 -6.80 3.75
C HIS A 97 3.47 -5.39 3.45
N ALA A 98 2.91 -4.33 4.03
CA ALA A 98 3.36 -2.95 3.75
C ALA A 98 4.86 -2.77 4.06
N ALA A 99 5.34 -3.33 5.17
CA ALA A 99 6.75 -3.30 5.57
C ALA A 99 7.72 -4.03 4.62
N ARG A 100 7.22 -4.73 3.59
CA ARG A 100 8.06 -5.27 2.51
C ARG A 100 8.63 -4.16 1.61
N TRP A 101 8.00 -2.98 1.66
CA TRP A 101 8.42 -1.75 0.99
C TRP A 101 8.80 -0.66 1.99
N ILE A 102 9.29 -1.03 3.17
CA ILE A 102 9.73 -0.06 4.18
C ILE A 102 10.81 0.87 3.60
N HIS A 103 10.68 2.17 3.84
CA HIS A 103 11.67 3.14 3.40
C HIS A 103 12.99 2.91 4.15
N PRO A 104 14.15 2.92 3.48
CA PRO A 104 15.44 2.53 4.10
C PRO A 104 15.88 3.46 5.24
N ASN A 105 15.43 4.71 5.23
CA ASN A 105 15.80 5.72 6.22
C ASN A 105 14.65 6.11 7.17
N ASP A 106 13.46 5.53 7.00
CA ASP A 106 12.29 5.83 7.81
C ASP A 106 11.42 4.56 7.94
N THR A 107 11.42 3.97 9.13
CA THR A 107 10.75 2.70 9.39
C THR A 107 9.23 2.82 9.50
N ALA A 108 8.69 4.04 9.58
CA ALA A 108 7.26 4.32 9.52
C ALA A 108 6.76 4.56 8.08
N ALA A 109 7.67 4.84 7.14
CA ALA A 109 7.35 5.13 5.75
C ALA A 109 7.48 3.90 4.83
N ILE A 110 6.82 4.00 3.68
CA ILE A 110 6.91 3.04 2.58
C ILE A 110 7.52 3.73 1.35
N GLN A 111 8.12 2.95 0.46
CA GLN A 111 8.72 3.43 -0.78
C GLN A 111 8.43 2.48 -1.94
N ALA A 112 8.03 3.04 -3.08
CA ALA A 112 7.89 2.33 -4.35
C ALA A 112 6.98 1.08 -4.29
N VAL A 113 5.89 1.14 -3.52
CA VAL A 113 4.83 0.11 -3.54
C VAL A 113 4.19 0.09 -4.94
N PRO A 114 4.17 -1.06 -5.65
CA PRO A 114 3.68 -1.13 -7.02
C PRO A 114 2.16 -1.18 -7.06
N LEU A 115 1.50 -0.08 -7.39
CA LEU A 115 0.06 -0.04 -7.62
C LEU A 115 -0.28 -0.42 -9.07
N CYS A 116 -1.41 -1.09 -9.26
CA CYS A 116 -1.90 -1.40 -10.60
C CYS A 116 -2.35 -0.11 -11.30
N GLN A 117 -2.00 0.07 -12.58
CA GLN A 117 -2.45 1.20 -13.39
C GLN A 117 -3.98 1.37 -13.35
N SER A 118 -4.72 0.27 -13.51
CA SER A 118 -6.19 0.29 -13.46
C SER A 118 -6.73 0.80 -12.12
N PHE A 119 -6.08 0.46 -11.00
CA PHE A 119 -6.50 0.96 -9.68
C PHE A 119 -6.33 2.47 -9.58
N CYS A 120 -5.23 3.00 -10.09
CA CYS A 120 -4.93 4.43 -10.09
C CYS A 120 -5.86 5.22 -11.02
N ASP A 121 -6.17 4.66 -12.20
CA ASP A 121 -7.11 5.26 -13.14
C ASP A 121 -8.53 5.27 -12.57
N ASP A 122 -9.00 4.16 -11.99
CA ASP A 122 -10.32 4.09 -11.36
C ASP A 122 -10.43 5.03 -10.15
N TRP A 123 -9.36 5.18 -9.38
CA TRP A 123 -9.33 6.12 -8.27
C TRP A 123 -9.43 7.57 -8.77
N TYR A 124 -8.64 7.93 -9.78
CA TYR A 124 -8.69 9.27 -10.33
C TYR A 124 -10.07 9.57 -10.92
N GLU A 125 -10.65 8.65 -11.67
CA GLU A 125 -12.01 8.79 -12.21
C GLU A 125 -13.05 8.95 -11.09
N ALA A 126 -12.91 8.20 -9.99
CA ALA A 126 -13.79 8.30 -8.84
C ALA A 126 -13.70 9.63 -8.08
N CYS A 127 -12.57 10.34 -8.17
CA CYS A 127 -12.29 11.59 -7.45
C CYS A 127 -12.24 12.84 -8.34
N LYS A 128 -12.28 12.71 -9.67
CA LYS A 128 -11.93 13.80 -10.61
C LYS A 128 -12.71 15.11 -10.42
N ASP A 129 -13.95 15.02 -9.91
CA ASP A 129 -14.85 16.14 -9.65
C ASP A 129 -14.88 16.53 -8.15
N ASP A 130 -14.32 15.72 -7.26
CA ASP A 130 -14.03 16.10 -5.89
C ASP A 130 -12.94 17.18 -5.85
N SER A 131 -12.85 17.92 -4.75
CA SER A 131 -11.90 19.03 -4.61
C SER A 131 -10.79 18.73 -3.60
N ILE A 132 -9.60 19.26 -3.86
CA ILE A 132 -8.41 19.15 -3.02
C ILE A 132 -7.57 20.43 -3.09
N CYS A 133 -6.79 20.70 -2.05
CA CYS A 133 -5.94 21.89 -1.94
C CYS A 133 -4.44 21.58 -1.79
N VAL A 134 -4.06 20.31 -1.87
CA VAL A 134 -2.67 19.85 -1.74
C VAL A 134 -2.38 18.80 -2.81
N ARG A 135 -1.17 18.84 -3.38
CA ARG A 135 -0.75 17.86 -4.37
C ARG A 135 -0.16 16.62 -3.69
N ASN A 136 0.72 16.81 -2.70
CA ASN A 136 1.22 15.77 -1.80
C ASN A 136 0.52 15.86 -0.44
N TRP A 137 -0.23 14.81 -0.10
CA TRP A 137 -1.11 14.74 1.06
C TRP A 137 -0.35 14.48 2.37
N LEU A 138 0.94 14.16 2.28
CA LEU A 138 1.80 13.98 3.45
C LEU A 138 2.48 15.29 3.85
N THR A 139 2.93 16.07 2.87
CA THR A 139 3.86 17.20 3.10
C THR A 139 3.27 18.59 2.91
N ASP A 140 2.27 18.76 2.05
CA ASP A 140 1.96 20.10 1.55
C ASP A 140 0.99 20.89 2.45
N TRP A 141 0.46 20.25 3.49
CA TRP A 141 -0.41 20.89 4.48
C TRP A 141 0.31 21.94 5.33
N GLU A 142 -0.44 22.96 5.76
CA GLU A 142 -0.10 23.71 6.97
C GLU A 142 -0.57 22.91 8.19
N ARG A 143 0.18 22.94 9.30
CA ARG A 143 -0.22 22.23 10.53
C ARG A 143 -0.32 23.23 11.67
N ASP A 144 -1.44 23.18 12.38
CA ASP A 144 -1.64 24.01 13.58
C ASP A 144 -0.95 23.41 14.82
N GLU A 145 -1.08 24.09 15.96
CA GLU A 145 -0.50 23.66 17.24
C GLU A 145 -1.01 22.29 17.71
N SER A 146 -2.20 21.86 17.28
CA SER A 146 -2.76 20.54 17.57
C SER A 146 -2.38 19.46 16.55
N GLY A 147 -1.60 19.85 15.52
CA GLY A 147 -1.15 18.98 14.44
C GLY A 147 -2.19 18.74 13.34
N GLU A 148 -3.31 19.45 13.37
CA GLU A 148 -4.36 19.33 12.35
C GLU A 148 -3.92 19.98 11.03
N ASN A 149 -4.27 19.34 9.91
CA ASN A 149 -3.88 19.77 8.57
C ASN A 149 -4.77 20.92 8.07
N HIS A 150 -4.22 21.96 7.45
CA HIS A 150 -4.96 23.08 6.86
C HIS A 150 -4.47 23.39 5.45
N CYS A 151 -5.39 23.80 4.57
CA CYS A 151 -5.06 24.15 3.20
C CYS A 151 -4.21 25.43 3.15
N LYS A 152 -3.11 25.41 2.40
CA LYS A 152 -2.34 26.61 2.03
C LYS A 152 -2.92 27.27 0.78
N ASP A 153 -3.33 26.45 -0.18
CA ASP A 153 -3.82 26.87 -1.48
C ASP A 153 -5.34 26.73 -1.60
N LYS A 154 -5.89 27.26 -2.70
CA LYS A 154 -7.31 27.14 -3.01
C LYS A 154 -7.67 25.69 -3.32
N CYS A 155 -8.88 25.30 -2.93
CA CYS A 155 -9.47 24.05 -3.34
C CYS A 155 -9.76 24.08 -4.85
N ILE A 156 -9.24 23.09 -5.56
CA ILE A 156 -9.47 22.86 -6.99
C ILE A 156 -9.89 21.40 -7.22
N PRO A 157 -10.58 21.08 -8.32
CA PRO A 157 -10.91 19.70 -8.67
C PRO A 157 -9.66 18.80 -8.76
N TYR A 158 -9.78 17.51 -8.44
CA TYR A 158 -8.69 16.56 -8.63
C TYR A 158 -8.22 16.50 -10.09
N SER A 159 -9.14 16.69 -11.04
CA SER A 159 -8.84 16.75 -12.47
C SER A 159 -8.00 17.96 -12.89
N GLU A 160 -7.97 19.02 -12.07
CA GLU A 160 -7.04 20.15 -12.25
C GLU A 160 -5.74 19.93 -11.47
N MET A 161 -5.81 19.28 -10.31
CA MET A 161 -4.64 18.98 -9.47
C MET A 161 -3.71 17.93 -10.09
N TYR A 162 -4.27 16.92 -10.76
CA TYR A 162 -3.55 15.76 -11.31
C TYR A 162 -3.90 15.55 -12.77
N ALA A 163 -2.91 15.21 -13.59
CA ALA A 163 -3.13 15.01 -15.03
C ALA A 163 -3.91 13.73 -15.37
N ASN A 164 -3.77 12.67 -14.56
CA ASN A 164 -4.42 11.36 -14.71
C ASN A 164 -4.16 10.50 -13.46
N GLY A 165 -4.62 9.25 -13.46
CA GLY A 165 -4.42 8.27 -12.38
C GLY A 165 -2.96 8.01 -12.03
N THR A 166 -2.09 7.90 -13.02
CA THR A 166 -0.65 7.71 -12.80
C THR A 166 -0.04 8.89 -12.06
N ASP A 167 -0.32 10.11 -12.54
CA ASP A 167 0.16 11.34 -11.90
C ASP A 167 -0.33 11.46 -10.46
N MET A 168 -1.61 11.14 -10.23
CA MET A 168 -2.22 11.16 -8.91
C MET A 168 -1.52 10.18 -7.95
N CYS A 169 -1.46 8.90 -8.29
CA CYS A 169 -0.86 7.85 -7.45
C CYS A 169 0.62 8.12 -7.12
N GLN A 170 1.39 8.67 -8.06
CA GLN A 170 2.82 8.95 -7.87
C GLN A 170 3.10 10.27 -7.13
N SER A 171 2.09 11.14 -6.99
CA SER A 171 2.26 12.45 -6.35
C SER A 171 1.68 12.50 -4.95
N MET A 172 0.49 11.91 -4.76
CA MET A 172 -0.32 12.11 -3.55
C MET A 172 0.39 11.73 -2.24
N TRP A 173 1.26 10.73 -2.25
CA TRP A 173 1.96 10.22 -1.06
C TRP A 173 3.48 10.23 -1.28
N GLY A 174 3.96 11.15 -2.13
CA GLY A 174 5.37 11.25 -2.50
C GLY A 174 5.92 9.94 -3.07
N GLU A 175 7.04 9.46 -2.52
CA GLU A 175 7.72 8.25 -2.99
C GLU A 175 7.05 6.93 -2.56
N SER A 176 5.94 6.98 -1.83
CA SER A 176 5.27 5.80 -1.27
C SER A 176 4.83 4.81 -2.34
N PHE A 177 4.30 5.32 -3.45
CA PHE A 177 3.69 4.51 -4.50
C PHE A 177 4.36 4.76 -5.84
N LYS A 178 4.43 3.71 -6.66
CA LYS A 178 4.72 3.80 -8.08
C LYS A 178 3.67 3.04 -8.85
N VAL A 179 3.39 3.44 -10.08
CA VAL A 179 2.50 2.66 -10.93
C VAL A 179 3.29 1.58 -11.66
N SER A 180 2.81 0.34 -11.59
CA SER A 180 3.42 -0.80 -12.25
C SER A 180 3.00 -0.85 -13.73
N GLU A 181 3.95 -1.12 -14.62
CA GLU A 181 3.66 -1.46 -16.02
C GLU A 181 2.99 -2.84 -16.16
N SER A 182 3.10 -3.67 -15.11
CA SER A 182 2.49 -4.99 -15.06
C SER A 182 1.01 -4.90 -14.68
N SER A 183 0.22 -5.71 -15.38
CA SER A 183 -1.20 -5.92 -15.10
C SER A 183 -1.48 -6.84 -13.90
N CYS A 184 -0.47 -7.54 -13.38
CA CYS A 184 -0.63 -8.55 -12.34
C CYS A 184 0.34 -8.42 -11.16
N LEU A 185 1.59 -8.07 -11.42
CA LEU A 185 2.63 -7.80 -10.42
C LEU A 185 2.46 -6.38 -9.86
N CYS A 186 1.30 -6.16 -9.26
CA CYS A 186 0.86 -4.89 -8.73
C CYS A 186 -0.26 -5.10 -7.69
N LEU A 187 -0.48 -4.11 -6.84
CA LEU A 187 -1.51 -4.10 -5.80
C LEU A 187 -2.68 -3.21 -6.22
N GLN A 188 -3.88 -3.66 -5.89
CA GLN A 188 -5.15 -2.99 -6.21
C GLN A 188 -6.15 -3.06 -5.05
N MET A 189 -5.62 -3.30 -3.84
CA MET A 189 -6.32 -3.23 -2.56
C MET A 189 -7.57 -4.09 -2.50
N ASN A 190 -7.48 -5.29 -3.05
CA ASN A 190 -8.56 -6.26 -3.06
C ASN A 190 -8.03 -7.71 -2.97
N LYS A 191 -8.92 -8.70 -3.03
CA LYS A 191 -8.56 -10.12 -2.85
C LYS A 191 -7.53 -10.63 -3.88
N LYS A 192 -7.40 -10.01 -5.05
CA LYS A 192 -6.39 -10.36 -6.07
C LYS A 192 -4.96 -10.12 -5.57
N ASP A 193 -4.76 -9.21 -4.62
CA ASP A 193 -3.45 -8.92 -4.03
C ASP A 193 -2.85 -10.14 -3.33
N SER A 194 -3.67 -11.07 -2.82
CA SER A 194 -3.20 -12.33 -2.24
C SER A 194 -2.49 -13.25 -3.25
N ILE A 195 -2.71 -13.02 -4.54
CA ILE A 195 -2.01 -13.69 -5.64
C ILE A 195 -0.78 -12.87 -6.01
N ALA A 196 -0.95 -11.58 -6.30
CA ALA A 196 0.11 -10.67 -6.73
C ALA A 196 1.29 -10.67 -5.73
N ILE A 197 1.00 -10.63 -4.43
CA ILE A 197 2.01 -10.58 -3.39
C ILE A 197 2.96 -11.78 -3.42
N LYS A 198 2.48 -12.97 -3.81
CA LYS A 198 3.34 -14.17 -3.87
C LYS A 198 4.47 -14.02 -4.87
N TYR A 199 4.20 -13.33 -5.98
CA TYR A 199 5.15 -13.08 -7.06
C TYR A 199 5.99 -11.82 -6.80
N LEU A 200 5.39 -10.77 -6.22
CA LEU A 200 6.13 -9.57 -5.81
C LEU A 200 7.22 -9.90 -4.78
N LEU A 201 6.96 -10.87 -3.90
CA LEU A 201 7.91 -11.26 -2.85
C LEU A 201 8.92 -12.31 -3.32
N SER A 202 8.65 -13.12 -4.35
CA SER A 202 9.64 -14.03 -4.95
C SER A 202 10.74 -13.25 -5.66
N LYS A 203 10.35 -12.19 -6.39
CA LYS A 203 11.29 -11.32 -7.10
C LYS A 203 12.28 -10.63 -6.16
N SER A 204 11.85 -10.21 -4.97
CA SER A 204 12.74 -9.56 -3.99
C SER A 204 13.79 -10.50 -3.39
N SER A 205 13.61 -11.82 -3.47
CA SER A 205 14.59 -12.82 -3.00
C SER A 205 15.64 -13.19 -4.05
N GLU A 206 15.41 -12.84 -5.33
CA GLU A 206 16.25 -13.24 -6.45
C GLU A 206 17.04 -12.07 -7.10
N GLU A 207 17.00 -10.86 -6.52
CA GLU A 207 17.73 -9.68 -7.03
C GLU A 207 19.27 -9.82 -7.08
N SER A 208 19.81 -11.00 -6.77
CA SER A 208 21.22 -11.35 -6.99
C SER A 208 21.52 -11.89 -8.41
N SER A 209 20.54 -12.10 -9.29
CA SER A 209 20.82 -12.68 -10.63
C SER A 209 19.84 -12.23 -11.71
N SER A 210 20.35 -11.38 -12.60
CA SER A 210 19.69 -10.79 -13.77
C SER A 210 19.13 -11.82 -14.76
N SER A 211 17.89 -11.64 -15.23
CA SER A 211 17.50 -11.88 -16.63
C SER A 211 16.08 -11.40 -16.92
N SER A 212 15.90 -10.67 -18.04
CA SER A 212 14.60 -10.18 -18.54
C SER A 212 13.62 -11.30 -18.93
N SER A 213 14.09 -12.54 -19.07
CA SER A 213 13.26 -13.71 -19.36
C SER A 213 12.41 -14.16 -18.17
N SER A 214 12.91 -14.03 -16.93
CA SER A 214 12.18 -14.41 -15.70
C SER A 214 11.00 -13.47 -15.41
N SER A 215 11.17 -12.17 -15.67
CA SER A 215 10.09 -11.20 -15.46
C SER A 215 8.86 -11.47 -16.34
N SER A 216 9.05 -12.02 -17.55
CA SER A 216 7.92 -12.36 -18.44
C SER A 216 7.23 -13.67 -18.05
N SER A 217 7.95 -14.62 -17.45
CA SER A 217 7.38 -15.90 -17.00
C SER A 217 6.60 -15.73 -15.71
N GLU A 218 7.09 -14.91 -14.78
CA GLU A 218 6.37 -14.53 -13.55
C GLU A 218 5.08 -13.76 -13.87
N GLU A 219 5.12 -12.82 -14.83
CA GLU A 219 3.92 -12.10 -15.30
C GLU A 219 2.84 -13.08 -15.77
N ARG A 220 3.18 -13.97 -16.70
CA ARG A 220 2.23 -14.96 -17.25
C ARG A 220 1.72 -15.91 -16.18
N ALA A 221 2.58 -16.35 -15.27
CA ALA A 221 2.18 -17.21 -14.16
C ALA A 221 1.19 -16.51 -13.22
N CYS A 222 1.47 -15.24 -12.88
CA CYS A 222 0.58 -14.41 -12.08
C CYS A 222 -0.77 -14.22 -12.78
N GLN A 223 -0.77 -13.80 -14.04
CA GLN A 223 -1.99 -13.57 -14.83
C GLN A 223 -2.86 -14.84 -14.89
N ASN A 224 -2.26 -16.00 -15.17
CA ASN A 224 -2.97 -17.27 -15.19
C ASN A 224 -3.62 -17.61 -13.85
N LYS A 225 -2.97 -17.28 -12.72
CA LYS A 225 -3.56 -17.49 -11.39
C LYS A 225 -4.70 -16.52 -11.11
N VAL A 226 -4.58 -15.25 -11.50
CA VAL A 226 -5.65 -14.26 -11.37
C VAL A 226 -6.87 -14.68 -12.20
N LEU A 227 -6.68 -15.07 -13.46
CA LEU A 227 -7.75 -15.55 -14.32
C LEU A 227 -8.46 -16.78 -13.73
N LYS A 228 -7.71 -17.73 -13.16
CA LYS A 228 -8.30 -18.89 -12.49
C LYS A 228 -9.12 -18.49 -11.27
N PHE A 229 -8.62 -17.54 -10.47
CA PHE A 229 -9.32 -17.02 -9.30
C PHE A 229 -10.62 -16.29 -9.68
N GLU A 230 -10.60 -15.49 -10.75
CA GLU A 230 -11.78 -14.79 -11.26
C GLU A 230 -12.86 -15.77 -11.73
N LYS A 231 -12.48 -16.81 -12.48
CA LYS A 231 -13.43 -17.87 -12.90
C LYS A 231 -14.08 -18.56 -11.71
N GLN A 232 -13.29 -18.92 -10.68
CA GLN A 232 -13.83 -19.54 -9.46
C GLN A 232 -14.81 -18.62 -8.73
N LYS A 233 -14.51 -17.32 -8.66
CA LYS A 233 -15.39 -16.30 -8.06
C LYS A 233 -16.70 -16.13 -8.82
N GLN A 234 -16.65 -16.20 -10.15
CA GLN A 234 -17.84 -16.13 -11.00
C GLN A 234 -18.73 -17.37 -10.81
N GLU A 235 -18.13 -18.56 -10.82
CA GLU A 235 -18.85 -19.83 -10.59
C GLU A 235 -19.49 -19.87 -9.19
N GLU A 236 -18.80 -19.42 -8.15
CA GLU A 236 -19.35 -19.28 -6.78
C GLU A 236 -20.53 -18.29 -6.72
N GLY A 237 -20.44 -17.18 -7.48
CA GLY A 237 -21.48 -16.14 -7.54
C GLY A 237 -22.72 -16.57 -8.32
N GLU A 238 -22.57 -17.40 -9.35
CA GLU A 238 -23.68 -17.99 -10.10
C GLU A 238 -24.39 -19.10 -9.31
N GLN A 239 -23.66 -19.87 -8.49
CA GLN A 239 -24.25 -20.90 -7.62
C GLN A 239 -25.00 -20.35 -6.40
N THR A 240 -24.75 -19.09 -6.03
CA THR A 240 -25.42 -18.41 -4.90
C THR A 240 -26.58 -17.51 -5.32
N ARG A 241 -26.92 -17.48 -6.61
CA ARG A 241 -28.04 -16.71 -7.19
C ARG A 241 -29.19 -17.63 -7.61
#